data_AF-A0A7W1X6M1-F1
#
_entry.id   AF-A0A7W1X6M1-F1
#
_cell.length_a   1.000
_cell.length_b   1.000
_cell.length_c   1.000
_cell.angle_alpha   90.00
_cell.angle_beta   90.00
_cell.angle_gamma   90.00
#
_symmetry.space_group_name_H-M   'P 1'
#
loop_
_entity.id
_entity.type
_entity.pdbx_description
1 polymer ?
#
loop_
_entity_poly.entity_id
_entity_poly.type
_entity_poly.pdbx_seq_one_letter_code
_entity_poly.pdbx_strand_id
1 'polypeptide(L)' 'MYDEKKTVRCSFCASKNVKQISSFGTAQLVRQYYCSKCRSVFEYIRWQK' A
#
# COMPACT_ATOMS: atom_id res chain seq x y z
N MET A 1 -19.48 -2.78 -9.83
CA MET A 1 -18.21 -2.03 -10.01
C MET A 1 -17.11 -2.84 -9.35
N TYR A 2 -16.19 -3.41 -10.13
CA TYR A 2 -15.08 -4.24 -9.65
C TYR A 2 -14.07 -3.39 -8.88
N ASP A 3 -14.17 -3.34 -7.55
CA ASP A 3 -13.01 -2.98 -6.73
C ASP A 3 -12.21 -4.28 -6.55
N GLU A 4 -11.32 -4.55 -7.51
CA GLU A 4 -10.27 -5.55 -7.33
C GLU A 4 -9.55 -5.20 -6.02
N LYS A 5 -9.90 -5.91 -4.94
CA LYS A 5 -9.13 -5.94 -3.69
C LYS A 5 -7.76 -6.53 -3.99
N LYS A 6 -6.91 -5.78 -4.71
CA LYS A 6 -5.51 -6.07 -4.88
C LYS A 6 -4.98 -6.18 -3.48
N THR A 7 -4.66 -7.42 -3.10
CA THR A 7 -4.21 -7.73 -1.76
C THR A 7 -2.84 -7.10 -1.62
N VAL A 8 -2.79 -5.84 -1.17
CA VAL A 8 -1.54 -5.10 -1.01
C VAL A 8 -0.68 -5.89 -0.04
N ARG A 9 0.55 -6.18 -0.45
CA ARG A 9 1.54 -6.86 0.38
C ARG A 9 2.65 -5.88 0.69
N CYS A 10 3.19 -5.98 1.89
CA CYS A 10 4.33 -5.19 2.30
C CYS A 10 5.54 -5.51 1.40
N SER A 11 6.15 -4.50 0.80
CA SER A 11 7.34 -4.66 -0.06
C SER A 11 8.57 -5.19 0.69
N PHE A 12 8.58 -5.13 2.02
CA PHE A 12 9.72 -5.55 2.85
C PHE A 12 9.59 -6.98 3.37
N CYS A 13 8.41 -7.37 3.86
CA CYS A 13 8.21 -8.66 4.52
C CYS A 13 7.14 -9.54 3.86
N ALA A 14 6.60 -9.12 2.70
CA ALA A 14 5.51 -9.76 1.97
C ALA A 14 4.22 -10.00 2.79
N SER A 15 4.11 -9.41 3.98
CA SER A 15 2.95 -9.54 4.86
C SER A 15 1.71 -8.92 4.21
N LYS A 16 0.56 -9.57 4.40
CA LYS A 16 -0.75 -9.04 4.03
C LYS A 16 -1.34 -8.12 5.11
N ASN A 17 -0.73 -8.08 6.30
CA ASN A 17 -1.14 -7.21 7.39
C ASN A 17 -0.58 -5.80 7.17
N VAL A 18 -1.18 -5.11 6.21
CA VAL A 18 -0.88 -3.74 5.82
C VAL A 18 -2.15 -2.90 5.87
N LYS A 19 -2.04 -1.67 6.37
CA LYS A 19 -3.14 -0.72 6.48
C LYS A 19 -2.82 0.50 5.64
N GLN A 20 -3.76 0.94 4.80
CA GLN A 20 -3.61 2.23 4.11
C GLN A 20 -3.71 3.34 5.16
N ILE A 21 -2.68 4.17 5.24
CA ILE A 21 -2.63 5.30 6.17
C ILE A 21 -2.87 6.64 5.47
N SER A 22 -2.56 6.72 4.18
CA SER A 22 -2.86 7.90 3.37
C SER A 22 -3.19 7.52 1.93
N SER A 23 -4.17 8.22 1.37
CA SER A 23 -4.54 8.11 -0.05
C SER A 23 -3.57 8.86 -0.98
N PHE A 24 -2.68 9.68 -0.41
CA PHE A 24 -1.69 10.50 -1.10
C PHE A 24 -0.39 10.44 -0.30
N GLY A 25 0.70 9.94 -0.90
CA GLY A 25 2.02 9.95 -0.27
C GLY A 25 2.89 11.09 -0.75
N THR A 26 4.18 10.81 -0.89
CA THR A 26 5.18 11.79 -1.35
C THR A 26 4.84 12.34 -2.75
N ALA A 27 4.20 11.52 -3.59
CA ALA A 27 3.64 11.92 -4.86
C ALA A 27 2.11 11.82 -4.85
N GLN A 28 1.43 12.70 -5.60
CA GLN A 28 -0.04 12.68 -5.75
C GLN A 28 -0.58 11.34 -6.31
N LEU A 29 0.30 10.59 -6.98
CA LEU A 29 -0.01 9.33 -7.63
C LEU A 29 0.38 8.10 -6.79
N VAL A 30 0.80 8.26 -5.53
CA VAL A 30 1.09 7.13 -4.64
C VAL A 30 0.15 7.10 -3.46
N ARG A 31 -0.14 5.89 -2.96
CA ARG A 31 -0.83 5.65 -1.69
C ARG A 31 0.18 5.16 -0.68
N GLN A 32 0.02 5.56 0.58
CA GLN A 32 0.90 5.12 1.65
C GLN A 32 0.24 4.03 2.48
N TYR A 33 1.03 2.98 2.73
CA TYR A 33 0.63 1.83 3.52
C TYR A 33 1.61 1.65 4.67
N TYR A 34 1.07 1.26 5.82
CA TYR A 34 1.83 0.87 6.99
C TYR A 34 1.71 -0.62 7.19
N CYS A 35 2.84 -1.32 7.35
CA CYS A 35 2.83 -2.72 7.71
C CYS A 35 2.91 -2.90 9.23
N SER A 36 1.90 -3.55 9.82
CA SER A 36 1.87 -3.84 11.26
C SER A 36 2.90 -4.91 11.67
N LYS A 37 3.40 -5.73 10.74
CA LYS A 37 4.33 -6.84 11.03
C LYS A 37 5.78 -6.36 11.17
N CYS A 38 6.29 -5.66 10.16
CA CYS A 38 7.65 -5.11 10.18
C CYS A 38 7.71 -3.66 10.65
N ARG A 39 6.55 -3.04 10.94
CA ARG A 39 6.41 -1.65 11.40
C ARG A 39 7.01 -0.62 10.43
N SER A 40 7.05 -0.96 9.14
CA SER A 40 7.59 -0.12 8.07
C SER A 40 6.47 0.52 7.24
N VAL A 41 6.69 1.77 6.83
CA VAL A 41 5.85 2.47 5.85
C VAL A 41 6.39 2.22 4.45
N PHE A 42 5.50 1.96 3.49
CA PHE A 42 5.85 1.84 2.08
C PHE A 42 4.79 2.52 1.21
N GLU A 43 5.20 2.92 0.02
CA GLU A 43 4.33 3.58 -0.94
C GLU A 43 3.97 2.62 -2.07
N TYR A 44 2.73 2.70 -2.55
CA TYR A 44 2.26 1.94 -3.69
C TYR A 44 1.77 2.92 -4.75
N ILE A 45 2.36 2.84 -5.94
CA ILE A 45 2.00 3.69 -7.06
C ILE A 45 0.57 3.32 -7.51
N ARG A 46 -0.29 4.32 -7.69
CA ARG A 46 -1.68 4.17 -8.19
C ARG A 46 -1.74 3.80 -9.68
N TRP A 47 -0.64 3.33 -10.26
CA TRP A 47 -0.57 2.89 -11.64
C TRP A 47 -0.89 1.40 -11.73
N GLN A 48 -1.99 1.08 -12.40
CA GLN A 48 -2.10 -0.16 -13.18
C GLN A 48 -2.93 0.15 -14.43
N LYS A 49 -2.23 0.60 -15.47
CA LYS A 49 -2.43 0.10 -16.83
C LYS A 49 -1.16 0.32 -17.63
#